data_AF-A0A939CUE3-F1
#
_entry.id   AF-A0A939CUE3-F1
#
_cell.length_a   1.000
_cell.length_b   1.000
_cell.length_c   1.000
_cell.angle_alpha   90.00
_cell.angle_beta   90.00
_cell.angle_gamma   90.00
#
_symmetry.space_group_name_H-M   'P 1'
#
loop_
_entity.id
_entity.type
_entity.pdbx_description
1 polymer ?
#
loop_
_entity_poly.entity_id
_entity_poly.type
_entity_poly.pdbx_seq_one_letter_code
_entity_poly.pdbx_strand_id
1 'polypeptide(L)'
;MIIQNSLNISTRLEDVSRELWQFLGSYESCLNDPAKCKHIHQRLSHFNRTHSDNSDHIYDVIQGLSKGFYLIKSGLEWQEPAVGHSFVDKPNDTHKARGIQWRLVMTWGGFETITKTLLLKTSNGGLKTENIKSFTVKCDLPNNYNPLNPPDSTRVNLEKWLNKNPSIEGKSALADFLSLGNGDQEIIENWIVKSQPVSTWVEAVRLAKALRNATAHGALSASKVKEWGLQKPLLTLSDNLAEIVVAGMQKLI
;
A
#
# COMPACT_ATOMS: atom_id res chain seq x y z
N MET A 1 -4.95 -20.93 -0.68
CA MET A 1 -4.68 -20.18 0.56
C MET A 1 -4.60 -18.65 0.36
N ILE A 2 -3.96 -18.11 -0.69
CA ILE A 2 -3.91 -16.63 -0.91
C ILE A 2 -5.29 -16.04 -1.28
N ILE A 3 -6.05 -16.72 -2.15
CA ILE A 3 -7.38 -16.25 -2.62
C ILE A 3 -8.41 -16.14 -1.49
N GLN A 4 -8.34 -17.00 -0.47
CA GLN A 4 -9.25 -16.94 0.69
C GLN A 4 -8.97 -15.74 1.59
N ASN A 5 -7.69 -15.36 1.76
CA ASN A 5 -7.33 -14.18 2.54
C ASN A 5 -7.69 -12.87 1.81
N SER A 6 -7.53 -12.81 0.48
CA SER A 6 -7.91 -11.62 -0.30
C SER A 6 -9.43 -11.39 -0.33
N LEU A 7 -10.23 -12.45 -0.39
CA LEU A 7 -11.69 -12.36 -0.32
C LEU A 7 -12.14 -11.83 1.06
N ASN A 8 -11.51 -12.31 2.13
CA ASN A 8 -11.79 -11.89 3.50
C ASN A 8 -11.48 -10.39 3.72
N ILE A 9 -10.32 -9.91 3.25
CA ILE A 9 -9.96 -8.50 3.43
C ILE A 9 -10.81 -7.55 2.57
N SER A 10 -11.21 -7.96 1.36
CA SER A 10 -12.12 -7.17 0.51
C SER A 10 -13.48 -6.97 1.19
N THR A 11 -14.05 -8.03 1.76
CA THR A 11 -15.31 -7.94 2.52
C THR A 11 -15.16 -7.04 3.75
N ARG A 12 -14.11 -7.21 4.55
CA ARG A 12 -13.83 -6.33 5.70
C ARG A 12 -13.70 -4.86 5.32
N LEU A 13 -13.07 -4.58 4.17
CA LEU A 13 -12.95 -3.23 3.63
C LEU A 13 -14.31 -2.63 3.25
N GLU A 14 -15.18 -3.41 2.62
CA GLU A 14 -16.54 -2.96 2.31
C GLU A 14 -17.38 -2.75 3.57
N ASP A 15 -17.27 -3.65 4.55
CA ASP A 15 -18.01 -3.56 5.81
C ASP A 15 -17.63 -2.32 6.60
N VAL A 16 -16.34 -2.06 6.82
CA VAL A 16 -15.88 -0.85 7.52
C VAL A 16 -16.22 0.41 6.75
N SER A 17 -16.17 0.37 5.42
CA SER A 17 -16.59 1.50 4.57
C SER A 17 -18.07 1.80 4.75
N ARG A 18 -18.92 0.76 4.72
CA ARG A 18 -20.37 0.89 4.92
C ARG A 18 -20.70 1.46 6.31
N GLU A 19 -20.09 0.93 7.37
CA GLU A 19 -20.27 1.45 8.74
C GLU A 19 -19.81 2.90 8.84
N LEU A 20 -18.66 3.22 8.26
CA LEU A 20 -18.13 4.59 8.23
C LEU A 20 -19.09 5.53 7.48
N TRP A 21 -19.67 5.13 6.35
CA TRP A 21 -20.64 5.96 5.63
C TRP A 21 -21.97 6.13 6.35
N GLN A 22 -22.40 5.13 7.13
CA GLN A 22 -23.55 5.28 8.02
C GLN A 22 -23.27 6.32 9.10
N PHE A 23 -22.06 6.32 9.65
CA PHE A 23 -21.61 7.29 10.64
C PHE A 23 -21.47 8.71 10.05
N LEU A 24 -20.71 8.86 8.97
CA LEU A 24 -20.44 10.13 8.31
C LEU A 24 -21.69 10.71 7.64
N GLY A 25 -22.62 9.88 7.17
CA GLY A 25 -23.79 10.28 6.37
C GLY A 25 -23.42 10.95 5.05
N SER A 26 -24.36 11.69 4.45
CA SER A 26 -24.05 12.54 3.29
C SER A 26 -23.31 13.81 3.73
N TYR A 27 -22.55 14.43 2.83
CA TYR A 27 -21.94 15.75 3.08
C TYR A 27 -22.95 16.79 3.60
N GLU A 28 -24.15 16.81 3.02
CA GLU A 28 -25.22 17.74 3.37
C GLU A 28 -25.65 17.61 4.83
N SER A 29 -25.42 16.43 5.43
CA SER A 29 -25.68 16.25 6.86
C SER A 29 -24.75 17.07 7.74
N CYS A 30 -23.52 17.33 7.31
CA CYS A 30 -22.56 18.18 8.04
C CYS A 30 -22.82 19.68 7.83
N LEU A 31 -23.29 20.08 6.64
CA LEU A 31 -23.65 21.47 6.34
C LEU A 31 -24.75 22.02 7.25
N ASN A 32 -25.69 21.16 7.63
CA ASN A 32 -26.88 21.55 8.39
C ASN A 32 -26.84 21.09 9.86
N ASP A 33 -25.80 20.35 10.28
CA ASP A 33 -25.64 19.84 11.65
C ASP A 33 -24.20 20.08 12.18
N PRO A 34 -23.96 21.22 12.85
CA PRO A 34 -22.67 21.51 13.48
C PRO A 34 -22.27 20.51 14.58
N ALA A 35 -23.24 19.86 15.23
CA ALA A 35 -22.96 18.83 16.24
C ALA A 35 -22.34 17.58 15.57
N LYS A 36 -22.84 17.22 14.39
CA LYS A 36 -22.25 16.15 13.58
C LYS A 36 -20.83 16.47 13.13
N CYS A 37 -20.57 17.68 12.62
CA CYS A 37 -19.21 18.13 12.27
C CYS A 37 -18.25 17.98 13.46
N LYS A 38 -18.67 18.43 14.64
CA LYS A 38 -17.88 18.30 15.87
C LYS A 38 -17.61 16.84 16.23
N HIS A 39 -18.58 15.95 16.03
CA HIS A 39 -18.42 14.53 16.31
C HIS A 39 -17.43 13.85 15.35
N ILE A 40 -17.50 14.15 14.05
CA ILE A 40 -16.53 13.66 13.06
C ILE A 40 -15.13 14.21 13.37
N HIS A 41 -15.02 15.50 13.68
CA HIS A 41 -13.77 16.12 14.08
C HIS A 41 -13.11 15.45 15.30
N GLN A 42 -13.90 15.05 16.31
CA GLN A 42 -13.40 14.31 17.47
C GLN A 42 -12.71 12.99 17.05
N ARG A 43 -13.27 12.28 16.07
CA ARG A 43 -12.69 11.05 15.52
C ARG A 43 -11.42 11.33 14.73
N LEU A 44 -11.44 12.35 13.87
CA LEU A 44 -10.28 12.78 13.09
C LEU A 44 -9.11 13.24 13.97
N SER A 45 -9.40 13.84 15.13
CA SER A 45 -8.40 14.28 16.11
C SER A 45 -7.53 13.13 16.66
N HIS A 46 -7.98 11.88 16.56
CA HIS A 46 -7.14 10.70 16.82
C HIS A 46 -5.92 10.66 15.91
N PHE A 47 -6.11 10.96 14.62
CA PHE A 47 -5.05 10.97 13.62
C PHE A 47 -4.24 12.26 13.64
N ASN A 48 -4.91 13.41 13.66
CA ASN A 48 -4.27 14.70 13.78
C ASN A 48 -5.17 15.73 14.48
N ARG A 49 -4.72 16.27 15.61
CA ARG A 49 -5.47 17.28 16.39
C ARG A 49 -5.66 18.61 15.68
N THR A 50 -4.96 18.85 14.57
CA THR A 50 -5.07 20.08 13.78
C THR A 50 -6.10 19.98 12.67
N HIS A 51 -6.89 18.91 12.61
CA HIS A 51 -8.08 18.89 11.75
C HIS A 51 -9.02 20.04 12.14
N SER A 52 -9.66 20.67 11.15
CA SER A 52 -10.71 21.64 11.43
C SER A 52 -12.06 20.94 11.55
N ASP A 53 -12.98 21.52 12.32
CA ASP A 53 -14.37 21.09 12.44
C ASP A 53 -15.31 21.80 11.46
N ASN A 54 -14.79 22.66 10.57
CA ASN A 54 -15.60 23.31 9.55
C ASN A 54 -16.05 22.32 8.45
N SER A 55 -17.21 22.59 7.84
CA SER A 55 -17.85 21.71 6.87
C SER A 55 -17.00 21.42 5.64
N ASP A 56 -16.27 22.41 5.12
CA ASP A 56 -15.48 22.28 3.90
C ASP A 56 -14.29 21.34 4.12
N HIS A 57 -13.63 21.47 5.28
CA HIS A 57 -12.54 20.57 5.67
C HIS A 57 -13.04 19.14 5.87
N ILE A 58 -14.19 18.96 6.53
CA ILE A 58 -14.80 17.63 6.72
C ILE A 58 -15.19 17.01 5.37
N TYR A 59 -15.68 17.82 4.43
CA TYR A 59 -15.97 17.38 3.07
C TYR A 59 -14.72 16.87 2.34
N ASP A 60 -13.63 17.63 2.36
CA ASP A 60 -12.37 17.23 1.74
C ASP A 60 -11.84 15.91 2.33
N VAL A 61 -12.02 15.72 3.63
CA VAL A 61 -11.69 14.45 4.30
C VAL A 61 -12.56 13.31 3.77
N ILE A 62 -13.88 13.49 3.71
CA ILE A 62 -14.82 12.50 3.16
C ILE A 62 -14.43 12.12 1.72
N GLN A 63 -14.13 13.11 0.88
CA GLN A 63 -13.72 12.87 -0.51
C GLN A 63 -12.40 12.11 -0.59
N GLY A 64 -11.42 12.47 0.24
CA GLY A 64 -10.13 11.77 0.32
C GLY A 64 -10.28 10.30 0.75
N LEU A 65 -11.11 10.04 1.76
CA LEU A 65 -11.41 8.69 2.23
C LEU A 65 -12.11 7.86 1.16
N SER A 66 -13.13 8.43 0.50
CA SER A 66 -13.86 7.79 -0.60
C SER A 66 -12.94 7.43 -1.76
N LYS A 67 -12.14 8.39 -2.24
CA LYS A 67 -11.16 8.17 -3.32
C LYS A 67 -10.18 7.05 -2.98
N GLY A 68 -9.64 7.07 -1.76
CA GLY A 68 -8.68 6.06 -1.33
C GLY A 68 -9.30 4.67 -1.18
N PHE A 69 -10.53 4.59 -0.66
CA PHE A 69 -11.30 3.35 -0.56
C PHE A 69 -11.47 2.71 -1.94
N TYR A 70 -11.97 3.45 -2.93
CA TYR A 70 -12.20 2.90 -4.27
C TYR A 70 -10.91 2.44 -4.95
N LEU A 71 -9.78 3.11 -4.73
CA LEU A 71 -8.48 2.66 -5.26
C LEU A 71 -8.03 1.32 -4.65
N ILE A 72 -8.19 1.14 -3.34
CA ILE A 72 -7.86 -0.13 -2.69
C ILE A 72 -8.81 -1.21 -3.16
N LYS A 73 -10.11 -0.92 -3.19
CA LYS A 73 -11.16 -1.85 -3.66
C LYS A 73 -10.86 -2.36 -5.07
N SER A 74 -10.60 -1.45 -6.02
CA SER A 74 -10.25 -1.84 -7.40
C SER A 74 -9.00 -2.72 -7.47
N GLY A 75 -8.01 -2.50 -6.59
CA GLY A 75 -6.85 -3.38 -6.49
C GLY A 75 -7.18 -4.77 -5.94
N LEU A 76 -7.96 -4.85 -4.86
CA LEU A 76 -8.31 -6.12 -4.22
C LEU A 76 -9.27 -6.97 -5.06
N GLU A 77 -10.24 -6.35 -5.71
CA GLU A 77 -11.23 -7.02 -6.57
C GLU A 77 -10.64 -7.57 -7.87
N TRP A 78 -9.43 -7.13 -8.24
CA TRP A 78 -8.70 -7.70 -9.36
C TRP A 78 -8.05 -9.03 -8.95
N GLN A 79 -8.88 -10.07 -8.80
CA GLN A 79 -8.49 -11.39 -8.29
C GLN A 79 -7.54 -12.15 -9.24
N GLU A 80 -7.76 -12.04 -10.55
CA GLU A 80 -6.86 -12.56 -11.59
C GLU A 80 -6.23 -11.40 -12.37
N PRO A 81 -5.32 -10.65 -11.76
CA PRO A 81 -4.87 -9.42 -12.36
C PRO A 81 -3.95 -9.72 -13.54
N ALA A 82 -4.30 -9.21 -14.72
CA ALA A 82 -3.50 -9.38 -15.92
C ALA A 82 -3.55 -8.14 -16.82
N VAL A 83 -2.40 -7.69 -17.33
CA VAL A 83 -2.29 -6.51 -18.19
C VAL A 83 -1.38 -6.80 -19.39
N GLY A 84 -1.89 -6.54 -20.59
CA GLY A 84 -1.15 -6.63 -21.85
C GLY A 84 -2.01 -7.20 -22.98
N HIS A 85 -1.57 -6.99 -24.22
CA HIS A 85 -2.22 -7.56 -25.39
C HIS A 85 -1.60 -8.92 -25.69
N SER A 86 -2.45 -9.93 -25.86
CA SER A 86 -2.05 -11.25 -26.35
C SER A 86 -2.82 -11.50 -27.64
N PHE A 87 -2.15 -11.97 -28.69
CA PHE A 87 -2.82 -12.47 -29.90
C PHE A 87 -3.57 -13.80 -29.66
N VAL A 88 -3.42 -14.37 -28.45
CA VAL A 88 -4.09 -15.57 -27.96
C VAL A 88 -5.05 -15.14 -26.85
N ASP A 89 -6.30 -15.60 -26.86
CA ASP A 89 -7.40 -15.15 -25.97
C ASP A 89 -7.16 -15.28 -24.45
N LYS A 90 -6.00 -15.80 -24.00
CA LYS A 90 -5.69 -15.99 -22.58
C LYS A 90 -4.43 -15.23 -22.15
N PRO A 91 -4.44 -14.55 -20.98
CA PRO A 91 -3.25 -13.88 -20.45
C PRO A 91 -2.14 -14.87 -20.08
N ASN A 92 -0.92 -14.61 -20.54
CA ASN A 92 0.28 -15.36 -20.15
C ASN A 92 0.79 -14.93 -18.75
N ASP A 93 1.79 -15.63 -18.23
CA ASP A 93 2.33 -15.37 -16.89
C ASP A 93 2.95 -13.98 -16.73
N THR A 94 3.49 -13.39 -17.80
CA THR A 94 4.03 -12.03 -17.76
C THR A 94 2.90 -11.01 -17.67
N HIS A 95 1.77 -11.23 -18.35
CA HIS A 95 0.57 -10.41 -18.19
C HIS A 95 0.06 -10.49 -16.76
N LYS A 96 0.01 -11.69 -16.18
CA LYS A 96 -0.39 -11.89 -14.78
C LYS A 96 0.54 -11.17 -13.81
N ALA A 97 1.86 -11.33 -13.97
CA ALA A 97 2.84 -10.64 -13.15
C ALA A 97 2.70 -9.11 -13.24
N ARG A 98 2.46 -8.57 -14.45
CA ARG A 98 2.20 -7.14 -14.65
C ARG A 98 0.92 -6.70 -13.93
N GLY A 99 -0.14 -7.49 -13.99
CA GLY A 99 -1.37 -7.20 -13.24
C GLY A 99 -1.13 -7.16 -11.73
N ILE A 100 -0.38 -8.12 -11.18
CA ILE A 100 -0.02 -8.13 -9.76
C ILE A 100 0.73 -6.84 -9.35
N GLN A 101 1.65 -6.38 -10.20
CA GLN A 101 2.35 -5.11 -9.95
C GLN A 101 1.37 -3.93 -9.90
N TRP A 102 0.45 -3.83 -10.85
CA TRP A 102 -0.53 -2.74 -10.88
C TRP A 102 -1.57 -2.83 -9.75
N ARG A 103 -1.91 -4.02 -9.28
CA ARG A 103 -2.68 -4.20 -8.03
C ARG A 103 -1.97 -3.57 -6.83
N LEU A 104 -0.66 -3.77 -6.68
CA LEU A 104 0.11 -3.08 -5.64
C LEU A 104 0.11 -1.56 -5.84
N VAL A 105 0.26 -1.08 -7.08
CA VAL A 105 0.25 0.36 -7.38
C VAL A 105 -1.08 1.01 -6.98
N MET A 106 -2.21 0.38 -7.29
CA MET A 106 -3.54 0.89 -6.95
C MET A 106 -3.79 0.87 -5.43
N THR A 107 -3.50 -0.25 -4.78
CA THR A 107 -3.65 -0.37 -3.32
C THR A 107 -2.74 0.61 -2.57
N TRP A 108 -1.49 0.81 -3.02
CA TRP A 108 -0.62 1.88 -2.53
C TRP A 108 -1.24 3.26 -2.72
N GLY A 109 -1.76 3.57 -3.91
CA GLY A 109 -2.36 4.86 -4.21
C GLY A 109 -3.53 5.18 -3.26
N GLY A 110 -4.37 4.20 -2.96
CA GLY A 110 -5.45 4.38 -2.00
C GLY A 110 -4.99 4.47 -0.55
N PHE A 111 -4.04 3.63 -0.13
CA PHE A 111 -3.39 3.72 1.19
C PHE A 111 -2.74 5.10 1.41
N GLU A 112 -1.99 5.58 0.43
CA GLU A 112 -1.33 6.89 0.48
C GLU A 112 -2.33 8.03 0.55
N THR A 113 -3.42 7.96 -0.23
CA THR A 113 -4.49 8.96 -0.20
C THR A 113 -5.10 9.05 1.20
N ILE A 114 -5.54 7.92 1.76
CA ILE A 114 -6.16 7.88 3.10
C ILE A 114 -5.19 8.36 4.18
N THR A 115 -3.95 7.88 4.14
CA THR A 115 -2.93 8.27 5.12
C THR A 115 -2.66 9.78 5.07
N LYS A 116 -2.53 10.36 3.87
CA LYS A 116 -2.30 11.80 3.69
C LYS A 116 -3.50 12.62 4.15
N THR A 117 -4.72 12.17 3.86
CA THR A 117 -5.95 12.79 4.31
C THR A 117 -6.02 12.83 5.84
N LEU A 118 -5.82 11.69 6.50
CA LEU A 118 -5.94 11.57 7.96
C LEU A 118 -4.78 12.21 8.74
N LEU A 119 -3.58 12.32 8.14
CA LEU A 119 -2.44 12.97 8.78
C LEU A 119 -2.23 14.44 8.36
N LEU A 120 -3.09 14.98 7.48
CA LEU A 120 -2.93 16.32 6.88
C LEU A 120 -1.56 16.52 6.21
N LYS A 121 -1.12 15.52 5.43
CA LYS A 121 0.16 15.56 4.70
C LYS A 121 -0.08 15.83 3.22
N THR A 122 -0.41 17.09 2.91
CA THR A 122 -0.76 17.56 1.56
C THR A 122 0.45 17.97 0.70
N SER A 123 1.67 17.91 1.22
CA SER A 123 2.87 18.26 0.46
C SER A 123 3.04 17.35 -0.78
N ASN A 124 3.54 17.92 -1.89
CA ASN A 124 3.77 17.25 -3.18
C ASN A 124 4.74 16.04 -3.18
N GLY A 125 5.23 15.62 -2.01
CA GLY A 125 6.07 14.43 -1.85
C GLY A 125 5.29 13.16 -1.49
N GLY A 126 5.90 12.00 -1.72
CA GLY A 126 5.38 10.73 -1.22
C GLY A 126 5.41 10.62 0.31
N LEU A 127 4.77 9.59 0.87
CA LEU A 127 4.85 9.33 2.32
C LEU A 127 6.28 9.05 2.78
N LYS A 128 6.73 9.82 3.77
CA LYS A 128 7.99 9.59 4.48
C LYS A 128 7.82 8.52 5.57
N THR A 129 8.92 7.93 6.03
CA THR A 129 8.91 6.82 7.00
C THR A 129 8.26 7.22 8.33
N GLU A 130 8.45 8.45 8.79
CA GLU A 130 7.81 8.97 10.00
C GLU A 130 6.29 9.07 9.87
N ASN A 131 5.77 9.39 8.68
CA ASN A 131 4.34 9.44 8.43
C ASN A 131 3.74 8.03 8.41
N ILE A 132 4.44 7.09 7.76
CA ILE A 132 4.05 5.66 7.76
C ILE A 132 4.00 5.16 9.21
N LYS A 133 5.07 5.36 9.99
CA LYS A 133 5.13 4.95 11.39
C LYS A 133 4.01 5.58 12.22
N SER A 134 3.79 6.88 12.09
CA SER A 134 2.75 7.62 12.81
C SER A 134 1.36 7.05 12.49
N PHE A 135 1.05 6.82 11.22
CA PHE A 135 -0.24 6.26 10.81
C PHE A 135 -0.43 4.84 11.33
N THR A 136 0.54 3.95 11.08
CA THR A 136 0.50 2.55 11.50
C THR A 136 0.31 2.40 13.00
N VAL A 137 0.98 3.21 13.82
CA VAL A 137 0.79 3.18 15.29
C VAL A 137 -0.63 3.56 15.69
N LYS A 138 -1.26 4.50 14.99
CA LYS A 138 -2.62 4.96 15.29
C LYS A 138 -3.71 4.00 14.83
N CYS A 139 -3.40 3.05 13.95
CA CYS A 139 -4.34 2.04 13.49
C CYS A 139 -4.59 0.92 14.52
N ASP A 140 -3.79 0.81 15.60
CA ASP A 140 -3.83 -0.29 16.58
C ASP A 140 -3.83 -1.68 15.93
N LEU A 141 -2.87 -1.91 15.02
CA LEU A 141 -2.73 -3.18 14.32
C LEU A 141 -2.34 -4.32 15.28
N PRO A 142 -2.63 -5.58 14.93
CA PRO A 142 -2.14 -6.73 15.68
C PRO A 142 -0.61 -6.68 15.87
N ASN A 143 -0.16 -6.92 17.09
CA ASN A 143 1.27 -6.89 17.46
C ASN A 143 2.08 -7.98 16.75
N ASN A 144 1.44 -9.06 16.30
CA ASN A 144 2.05 -10.18 15.60
C ASN A 144 1.91 -10.02 14.08
N TYR A 145 2.78 -9.21 13.47
CA TYR A 145 2.90 -9.22 12.01
C TYR A 145 3.47 -10.58 11.54
N ASN A 146 2.84 -11.19 10.54
CA ASN A 146 3.33 -12.41 9.92
C ASN A 146 4.53 -12.07 9.02
N PRO A 147 5.76 -12.50 9.34
CA PRO A 147 6.93 -12.05 8.61
C PRO A 147 6.87 -12.41 7.13
N LEU A 148 7.25 -11.44 6.28
CA LEU A 148 7.35 -11.64 4.85
C LEU A 148 8.78 -12.05 4.49
N ASN A 149 8.95 -13.33 4.23
CA ASN A 149 10.24 -13.91 3.86
C ASN A 149 10.80 -13.32 2.57
N PRO A 150 12.14 -13.24 2.45
CA PRO A 150 12.80 -12.81 1.22
C PRO A 150 12.52 -13.76 0.04
N PRO A 151 12.70 -13.30 -1.21
CA PRO A 151 12.70 -14.21 -2.35
C PRO A 151 13.86 -15.22 -2.23
N ASP A 152 13.67 -16.40 -2.80
CA ASP A 152 14.69 -17.45 -2.85
C ASP A 152 15.91 -16.98 -3.67
N SER A 153 17.04 -16.80 -2.97
CA SER A 153 18.30 -16.33 -3.55
C SER A 153 18.92 -17.32 -4.52
N THR A 154 18.55 -18.61 -4.46
CA THR A 154 19.06 -19.67 -5.35
C THR A 154 18.43 -19.63 -6.75
N ARG A 155 17.45 -18.73 -6.97
CA ARG A 155 16.92 -18.48 -8.30
C ARG A 155 18.02 -17.91 -9.18
N VAL A 156 18.44 -18.66 -10.20
CA VAL A 156 19.54 -18.32 -11.13
C VAL A 156 19.48 -16.87 -11.64
N ASN A 157 18.29 -16.36 -11.93
CA ASN A 157 18.12 -14.99 -12.45
C ASN A 157 18.18 -13.89 -11.38
N LEU A 158 18.05 -14.22 -10.10
CA LEU A 158 18.28 -13.31 -8.97
C LEU A 158 19.73 -13.39 -8.51
N GLU A 159 20.29 -14.61 -8.40
CA GLU A 159 21.69 -14.86 -8.04
C GLU A 159 22.67 -14.04 -8.90
N LYS A 160 22.42 -13.95 -10.21
CA LYS A 160 23.20 -13.10 -11.12
C LYS A 160 23.26 -11.62 -10.71
N TRP A 161 22.20 -11.09 -10.11
CA TRP A 161 22.20 -9.70 -9.63
C TRP A 161 22.85 -9.57 -8.26
N LEU A 162 22.72 -10.57 -7.40
CA LEU A 162 23.35 -10.60 -6.08
C LEU A 162 24.87 -10.66 -6.20
N ASN A 163 25.39 -11.36 -7.20
CA ASN A 163 26.83 -11.52 -7.46
C ASN A 163 27.41 -10.46 -8.42
N LYS A 164 26.61 -9.50 -8.89
CA LYS A 164 27.07 -8.47 -9.83
C LYS A 164 27.74 -7.33 -9.08
N ASN A 165 28.91 -6.90 -9.55
CA ASN A 165 29.58 -5.71 -9.03
C ASN A 165 28.70 -4.47 -9.22
N PRO A 166 28.56 -3.62 -8.20
CA PRO A 166 27.76 -2.41 -8.31
C PRO A 166 28.42 -1.36 -9.20
N SER A 167 27.61 -0.63 -9.95
CA SER A 167 28.08 0.48 -10.78
C SER A 167 28.34 1.75 -9.97
N ILE A 168 27.78 1.83 -8.74
CA ILE A 168 27.86 2.99 -7.84
C ILE A 168 28.32 2.50 -6.47
N GLU A 169 29.35 3.14 -5.91
CA GLU A 169 29.87 2.84 -4.57
C GLU A 169 28.78 3.04 -3.50
N GLY A 170 28.64 2.09 -2.57
CA GLY A 170 27.62 2.14 -1.52
C GLY A 170 26.20 1.73 -1.95
N LYS A 171 25.99 1.27 -3.19
CA LYS A 171 24.74 0.63 -3.63
C LYS A 171 25.00 -0.78 -4.10
N SER A 172 24.06 -1.69 -3.91
CA SER A 172 24.06 -2.99 -4.61
C SER A 172 23.73 -2.81 -6.10
N ALA A 173 24.18 -3.72 -6.95
CA ALA A 173 23.81 -3.73 -8.37
C ALA A 173 22.28 -3.84 -8.58
N LEU A 174 21.58 -4.47 -7.64
CA LEU A 174 20.12 -4.57 -7.64
C LEU A 174 19.46 -3.22 -7.33
N ALA A 175 19.95 -2.49 -6.32
CA ALA A 175 19.41 -1.18 -5.97
C ALA A 175 19.64 -0.13 -7.08
N ASP A 176 20.81 -0.19 -7.73
CA ASP A 176 21.13 0.62 -8.90
C ASP A 176 20.19 0.31 -10.07
N PHE A 177 20.03 -0.97 -10.41
CA PHE A 177 19.09 -1.41 -11.46
C PHE A 177 17.65 -0.97 -11.22
N LEU A 178 17.18 -1.05 -9.98
CA LEU A 178 15.83 -0.62 -9.61
C LEU A 178 15.70 0.90 -9.45
N SER A 179 16.78 1.67 -9.66
CA SER A 179 16.82 3.13 -9.53
C SER A 179 16.32 3.60 -8.15
N LEU A 180 16.71 2.90 -7.09
CA LEU A 180 16.24 3.18 -5.73
C LEU A 180 16.99 4.37 -5.10
N GLY A 181 16.23 5.25 -4.44
CA GLY A 181 16.74 6.28 -3.55
C GLY A 181 17.03 5.75 -2.14
N ASN A 182 17.77 6.51 -1.33
CA ASN A 182 18.37 6.05 -0.07
C ASN A 182 17.43 5.27 0.88
N GLY A 183 16.18 5.72 1.06
CA GLY A 183 15.22 5.06 1.98
C GLY A 183 14.52 3.82 1.41
N ASP A 184 14.34 3.76 0.09
CA ASP A 184 13.73 2.63 -0.62
C ASP A 184 14.81 1.55 -0.92
N GLN A 185 16.06 1.98 -1.12
CA GLN A 185 17.23 1.12 -1.25
C GLN A 185 17.42 0.24 -0.01
N GLU A 186 17.47 0.86 1.18
CA GLU A 186 17.77 0.15 2.43
C GLU A 186 16.83 -1.04 2.67
N ILE A 187 15.51 -0.83 2.50
CA ILE A 187 14.51 -1.88 2.75
C ILE A 187 14.60 -3.02 1.74
N ILE A 188 14.91 -2.70 0.47
CA ILE A 188 15.08 -3.71 -0.59
C ILE A 188 16.38 -4.49 -0.39
N GLU A 189 17.47 -3.83 0.00
CA GLU A 189 18.76 -4.50 0.25
C GLU A 189 18.70 -5.39 1.48
N ASN A 190 18.09 -4.94 2.57
CA ASN A 190 17.90 -5.80 3.74
C ASN A 190 17.04 -7.03 3.38
N TRP A 191 15.95 -6.83 2.65
CA TRP A 191 15.06 -7.92 2.29
C TRP A 191 15.69 -8.89 1.27
N ILE A 192 16.12 -8.41 0.11
CA ILE A 192 16.57 -9.27 -0.98
C ILE A 192 18.04 -9.68 -0.82
N VAL A 193 18.93 -8.72 -0.55
CA VAL A 193 20.39 -8.95 -0.59
C VAL A 193 20.89 -9.60 0.69
N LYS A 194 20.43 -9.10 1.85
CA LYS A 194 20.80 -9.66 3.17
C LYS A 194 19.88 -10.80 3.61
N SER A 195 18.87 -11.14 2.78
CA SER A 195 17.89 -12.20 3.05
C SER A 195 17.21 -12.06 4.42
N GLN A 196 16.94 -10.83 4.87
CA GLN A 196 16.27 -10.56 6.14
C GLN A 196 14.75 -10.49 5.94
N PRO A 197 13.94 -11.25 6.68
CA PRO A 197 12.48 -11.11 6.61
C PRO A 197 12.02 -9.70 7.01
N VAL A 198 11.00 -9.20 6.34
CA VAL A 198 10.23 -8.05 6.82
C VAL A 198 9.38 -8.52 7.99
N SER A 199 9.54 -7.88 9.16
CA SER A 199 9.01 -8.39 10.44
C SER A 199 7.98 -7.48 11.09
N THR A 200 7.78 -6.28 10.55
CA THR A 200 6.82 -5.30 11.08
C THR A 200 5.92 -4.71 9.99
N TRP A 201 4.75 -4.21 10.40
CA TRP A 201 3.85 -3.48 9.52
C TRP A 201 4.52 -2.27 8.85
N VAL A 202 5.36 -1.53 9.58
CA VAL A 202 6.06 -0.35 9.05
C VAL A 202 7.05 -0.76 7.95
N GLU A 203 7.82 -1.82 8.18
CA GLU A 203 8.73 -2.36 7.16
C GLU A 203 7.97 -2.89 5.94
N ALA A 204 6.80 -3.52 6.14
CA ALA A 204 5.95 -3.97 5.05
C ALA A 204 5.47 -2.80 4.17
N VAL A 205 5.00 -1.71 4.79
CA VAL A 205 4.60 -0.50 4.04
C VAL A 205 5.80 0.14 3.33
N ARG A 206 6.99 0.18 3.96
CA ARG A 206 8.21 0.67 3.31
C ARG A 206 8.58 -0.18 2.10
N LEU A 207 8.49 -1.51 2.22
CA LEU A 207 8.78 -2.42 1.12
C LEU A 207 7.75 -2.25 -0.02
N ALA A 208 6.46 -2.14 0.33
CA ALA A 208 5.39 -1.86 -0.63
C ALA A 208 5.66 -0.56 -1.41
N LYS A 209 6.07 0.51 -0.72
CA LYS A 209 6.47 1.78 -1.34
C LYS A 209 7.60 1.61 -2.33
N ALA A 210 8.68 0.96 -1.92
CA ALA A 210 9.87 0.77 -2.75
C ALA A 210 9.54 -0.02 -4.02
N LEU A 211 8.80 -1.13 -3.89
CA LEU A 211 8.37 -1.95 -5.02
C LEU A 211 7.37 -1.20 -5.93
N ARG A 212 6.43 -0.45 -5.35
CA ARG A 212 5.50 0.40 -6.11
C ARG A 212 6.26 1.45 -6.91
N ASN A 213 7.25 2.12 -6.32
CA ASN A 213 8.04 3.14 -7.01
C ASN A 213 8.82 2.53 -8.16
N ALA A 214 9.51 1.41 -7.92
CA ALA A 214 10.23 0.70 -8.97
C ALA A 214 9.29 0.25 -10.11
N THR A 215 8.07 -0.18 -9.80
CA THR A 215 7.05 -0.51 -10.81
C THR A 215 6.56 0.72 -11.56
N ALA A 216 6.14 1.78 -10.86
CA ALA A 216 5.52 2.96 -11.47
C ALA A 216 6.50 3.74 -12.36
N HIS A 217 7.79 3.70 -12.04
CA HIS A 217 8.85 4.28 -12.86
C HIS A 217 9.41 3.32 -13.93
N GLY A 218 8.87 2.10 -14.02
CA GLY A 218 9.25 1.13 -15.06
C GLY A 218 10.55 0.36 -14.81
N ALA A 219 11.25 0.59 -13.69
CA ALA A 219 12.50 -0.09 -13.37
C ALA A 219 12.30 -1.58 -13.02
N LEU A 220 11.21 -1.91 -12.31
CA LEU A 220 10.84 -3.31 -12.01
C LEU A 220 9.90 -3.84 -13.10
N SER A 221 10.42 -4.65 -14.02
CA SER A 221 9.62 -5.26 -15.07
C SER A 221 8.83 -6.50 -14.58
N ALA A 222 7.73 -6.81 -15.25
CA ALA A 222 6.92 -8.00 -14.98
C ALA A 222 7.71 -9.32 -15.12
N SER A 223 8.66 -9.36 -16.07
CA SER A 223 9.56 -10.51 -16.22
C SER A 223 10.46 -10.67 -14.99
N LYS A 224 11.00 -9.58 -14.43
CA LYS A 224 11.80 -9.63 -13.19
C LYS A 224 10.98 -10.05 -11.98
N VAL A 225 9.73 -9.59 -11.88
CA VAL A 225 8.81 -10.05 -10.83
C VAL A 225 8.66 -11.59 -10.85
N LYS A 226 8.55 -12.19 -12.03
CA LYS A 226 8.47 -13.66 -12.18
C LYS A 226 9.81 -14.34 -11.88
N GLU A 227 10.87 -13.87 -12.51
CA GLU A 227 12.22 -14.44 -12.38
C GLU A 227 12.69 -14.44 -10.93
N TRP A 228 12.41 -13.36 -10.18
CA TRP A 228 12.78 -13.20 -8.78
C TRP A 228 11.73 -13.74 -7.80
N GLY A 229 10.59 -14.26 -8.29
CA GLY A 229 9.56 -14.86 -7.43
C GLY A 229 8.79 -13.87 -6.56
N LEU A 230 8.65 -12.62 -7.00
CA LEU A 230 8.03 -11.53 -6.23
C LEU A 230 6.49 -11.52 -6.26
N GLN A 231 5.85 -12.41 -7.03
CA GLN A 231 4.40 -12.40 -7.24
C GLN A 231 3.61 -12.52 -5.92
N LYS A 232 3.95 -13.52 -5.09
CA LYS A 232 3.30 -13.72 -3.79
C LYS A 232 3.61 -12.58 -2.80
N PRO A 233 4.86 -12.11 -2.66
CA PRO A 233 5.16 -10.92 -1.87
C PRO A 233 4.34 -9.69 -2.27
N LEU A 234 4.22 -9.37 -3.56
CA LEU A 234 3.45 -8.21 -4.04
C LEU A 234 1.96 -8.30 -3.68
N LEU A 235 1.35 -9.49 -3.83
CA LEU A 235 -0.02 -9.74 -3.40
C LEU A 235 -0.18 -9.55 -1.88
N THR A 236 0.73 -10.14 -1.11
CA THR A 236 0.73 -10.05 0.36
C THR A 236 0.85 -8.60 0.82
N LEU A 237 1.72 -7.81 0.19
CA LEU A 237 1.88 -6.39 0.48
C LEU A 237 0.62 -5.58 0.14
N SER A 238 -0.06 -5.91 -0.97
CA SER A 238 -1.34 -5.27 -1.33
C SER A 238 -2.40 -5.52 -0.25
N ASP A 239 -2.49 -6.76 0.24
CA ASP A 239 -3.44 -7.14 1.29
C ASP A 239 -3.07 -6.48 2.64
N ASN A 240 -1.78 -6.41 2.97
CA ASN A 240 -1.30 -5.70 4.17
C ASN A 240 -1.67 -4.21 4.15
N LEU A 241 -1.55 -3.54 3.00
CA LEU A 241 -1.95 -2.13 2.88
C LEU A 241 -3.45 -1.95 3.15
N ALA A 242 -4.28 -2.86 2.63
CA ALA A 242 -5.72 -2.86 2.88
C ALA A 242 -6.05 -3.13 4.36
N GLU A 243 -5.38 -4.08 5.01
CA GLU A 243 -5.53 -4.36 6.43
C GLU A 243 -5.26 -3.12 7.30
N ILE A 244 -4.20 -2.37 6.97
CA ILE A 244 -3.87 -1.14 7.69
C ILE A 244 -4.96 -0.08 7.49
N VAL A 245 -5.48 0.04 6.26
CA VAL A 245 -6.58 0.97 5.98
C VAL A 245 -7.86 0.57 6.71
N VAL A 246 -8.22 -0.71 6.72
CA VAL A 246 -9.39 -1.20 7.48
C VAL A 246 -9.28 -0.80 8.94
N ALA A 247 -8.13 -1.07 9.56
CA ALA A 247 -7.88 -0.72 10.95
C ALA A 247 -7.92 0.81 11.18
N GLY A 248 -7.38 1.60 10.25
CA GLY A 248 -7.43 3.06 10.30
C GLY A 248 -8.85 3.61 10.17
N MET A 249 -9.65 3.10 9.23
CA MET A 249 -11.04 3.50 9.04
C MET A 249 -11.90 3.13 10.26
N GLN A 250 -11.62 2.00 10.92
CA GLN A 250 -12.34 1.59 12.13
C GLN A 250 -12.18 2.61 13.27
N LYS A 251 -11.07 3.36 13.33
CA LYS A 251 -10.87 4.41 14.35
C LYS A 251 -11.76 5.64 14.14
N LEU A 252 -12.40 5.75 12.99
CA LEU A 252 -13.29 6.85 12.66
C LEU A 252 -14.75 6.57 13.04
N ILE A 253 -15.06 5.34 13.47
CA ILE A 253 -16.38 4.89 13.92
C ILE A 253 -16.45 4.96 15.45
#